data_AF-A0A7Z0QEK7-F1
#
_entry.id   AF-A0A7Z0QEK7-F1
#
_cell.length_a   1.000
_cell.length_b   1.000
_cell.length_c   1.000
_cell.angle_alpha   90.00
_cell.angle_beta   90.00
_cell.angle_gamma   90.00
#
_symmetry.space_group_name_H-M   'P 1'
#
loop_
_entity.id
_entity.type
_entity.pdbx_description
1 polymer ?
#
loop_
_entity_poly.entity_id
_entity_poly.type
_entity_poly.pdbx_seq_one_letter_code
_entity_poly.pdbx_strand_id
1 'polypeptide(L)'
;MDISATSTSVKTDSLDSPIYCSDDPVVREGQEAWGRLSSNMTWDDWKHVGKAHLVGRQKAMTEANVNRPIGRRYNKAFGAWLREFGFENLNIGDRARLFEVMGHFAEIDAWLATLTTNERVRLNHPTAILRKWKGSTVVPDREGAPKPSPYAQLKNAHAVALEENHRLRRSVEASPGNAWKPTDTASAIADAMLATLSPEKAEATAKEILKKVKERKASGT
;
A
#
# COMPACT_ATOMS: atom_id res chain seq x y z
N MET A 1 48.91 -34.75 -41.89
CA MET A 1 48.46 -34.89 -40.50
C MET A 1 48.42 -33.50 -39.92
N ASP A 2 47.22 -32.91 -39.92
CA ASP A 2 46.92 -31.58 -39.43
C ASP A 2 46.80 -31.58 -37.90
N ILE A 3 47.52 -30.68 -37.23
CA ILE A 3 47.13 -30.18 -35.91
C ILE A 3 47.55 -28.71 -35.83
N SER A 4 46.70 -27.81 -36.32
CA SER A 4 46.79 -26.37 -36.07
C SER A 4 46.29 -26.08 -34.66
N ALA A 5 47.14 -25.44 -33.86
CA ALA A 5 46.88 -25.05 -32.49
C ALA A 5 45.76 -24.00 -32.39
N THR A 6 44.79 -24.29 -31.51
CA THR A 6 43.72 -23.38 -31.11
C THR A 6 44.28 -22.22 -30.29
N SER A 7 44.06 -21.00 -30.78
CA SER A 7 44.33 -19.75 -30.05
C SER A 7 43.23 -19.52 -29.01
N THR A 8 43.56 -19.70 -27.74
CA THR A 8 42.70 -19.36 -26.60
C THR A 8 42.82 -17.87 -26.30
N SER A 9 41.79 -17.11 -26.67
CA SER A 9 41.63 -15.70 -26.32
C SER A 9 41.42 -15.57 -24.80
N VAL A 10 42.42 -15.01 -24.12
CA VAL A 10 42.34 -14.64 -22.70
C VAL A 10 41.46 -13.40 -22.58
N LYS A 11 40.31 -13.56 -21.90
CA LYS A 11 39.49 -12.44 -21.42
C LYS A 11 40.31 -11.67 -20.37
N THR A 12 40.67 -10.43 -20.68
CA THR A 12 41.25 -9.52 -19.71
C THR A 12 40.15 -9.06 -18.76
N ASP A 13 40.29 -9.46 -17.49
CA ASP A 13 39.49 -9.01 -16.37
C ASP A 13 39.52 -7.48 -16.25
N SER A 14 38.32 -6.90 -16.19
CA SER A 14 38.07 -5.48 -15.91
C SER A 14 38.07 -5.28 -14.39
N LEU A 15 39.25 -5.21 -13.78
CA LEU A 15 39.43 -4.82 -12.38
C LEU A 15 40.52 -3.74 -12.35
N ASP A 16 40.22 -2.63 -11.67
CA ASP A 16 41.00 -1.38 -11.55
C ASP A 16 40.69 -0.29 -12.58
N SER A 17 39.46 0.22 -12.55
CA SER A 17 39.26 1.64 -12.86
C SER A 17 39.60 2.43 -11.59
N PRO A 18 40.71 3.19 -11.53
CA PRO A 18 41.06 3.97 -10.36
C PRO A 18 39.94 4.99 -10.12
N ILE A 19 39.26 4.88 -8.97
CA ILE A 19 38.30 5.89 -8.52
C ILE A 19 39.08 7.21 -8.45
N TYR A 20 38.78 8.14 -9.36
CA TYR A 20 39.51 9.39 -9.41
C TYR A 20 39.07 10.23 -8.20
N CYS A 21 40.04 10.61 -7.35
CA CYS A 21 39.79 11.63 -6.35
C CYS A 21 39.61 12.96 -7.08
N SER A 22 38.43 13.57 -6.99
CA SER A 22 38.17 14.84 -7.67
C SER A 22 38.97 15.97 -7.02
N ASP A 23 39.51 16.90 -7.83
CA ASP A 23 40.04 18.18 -7.35
C ASP A 23 38.94 19.11 -6.82
N ASP A 24 37.68 18.83 -7.15
CA ASP A 24 36.52 19.56 -6.65
C ASP A 24 36.19 19.09 -5.22
N PRO A 25 36.32 19.96 -4.19
CA PRO A 25 36.11 19.56 -2.80
C PRO A 25 34.69 19.04 -2.55
N VAL A 26 33.68 19.56 -3.27
CA VAL A 26 32.28 19.12 -3.11
C VAL A 26 32.10 17.69 -3.61
N VAL A 27 32.78 17.33 -4.69
CA VAL A 27 32.72 15.98 -5.24
C VAL A 27 33.47 15.01 -4.32
N ARG A 28 34.64 15.38 -3.83
CA ARG A 28 35.42 14.58 -2.87
C ARG A 28 34.62 14.31 -1.58
N GLU A 29 34.03 15.34 -0.97
CA GLU A 29 33.16 15.18 0.20
C GLU A 29 31.97 14.26 -0.07
N GLY A 30 31.37 14.36 -1.26
CA GLY A 30 30.30 13.46 -1.70
C GLY A 30 30.76 12.01 -1.85
N GLN A 31 31.98 11.77 -2.34
CA GLN A 31 32.56 10.42 -2.45
C GLN A 31 32.80 9.81 -1.07
N GLU A 32 33.39 10.59 -0.15
CA GLU A 32 33.61 10.16 1.23
C GLU A 32 32.28 9.84 1.94
N ALA A 33 31.28 10.71 1.78
CA ALA A 33 29.93 10.50 2.30
C ALA A 33 29.26 9.25 1.71
N TRP A 34 29.40 9.03 0.41
CA TRP A 34 28.89 7.83 -0.25
C TRP A 34 29.53 6.55 0.30
N GLY A 35 30.84 6.57 0.56
CA GLY A 35 31.53 5.49 1.25
C GLY A 35 30.95 5.20 2.63
N ARG A 36 30.65 6.24 3.42
CA ARG A 36 30.07 6.10 4.77
C ARG A 36 28.64 5.56 4.77
N LEU A 37 27.82 5.93 3.77
CA LEU A 37 26.41 5.49 3.68
C LEU A 37 26.25 3.96 3.61
N SER A 38 27.29 3.23 3.21
CA SER A 38 27.30 1.75 3.23
C SER A 38 27.19 1.16 4.65
N SER A 39 27.68 1.89 5.66
CA SER A 39 27.80 1.42 7.05
C SER A 39 26.90 2.19 8.01
N ASN A 40 26.72 3.49 7.79
CA ASN A 40 25.87 4.34 8.62
C ASN A 40 25.14 5.38 7.76
N MET A 41 23.81 5.26 7.68
CA MET A 41 23.00 6.15 6.86
C MET A 41 22.61 7.39 7.67
N THR A 42 23.33 8.49 7.48
CA THR A 42 22.98 9.79 8.07
C THR A 42 22.39 10.72 7.04
N TRP A 43 21.50 11.62 7.48
CA TRP A 43 20.96 12.64 6.59
C TRP A 43 22.05 13.57 6.05
N ASP A 44 23.05 13.88 6.88
CA ASP A 44 24.15 14.77 6.50
C ASP A 44 25.01 14.18 5.36
N ASP A 45 25.29 12.88 5.39
CA ASP A 45 25.98 12.20 4.28
C ASP A 45 25.17 12.28 2.97
N TRP A 46 23.84 12.10 3.04
CA TRP A 46 22.98 12.28 1.87
C TRP A 46 23.02 13.71 1.32
N LYS A 47 23.19 14.75 2.16
CA LYS A 47 23.38 16.14 1.69
C LYS A 47 24.64 16.27 0.84
N HIS A 48 25.76 15.71 1.31
CA HIS A 48 27.04 15.75 0.60
C HIS A 48 26.96 15.01 -0.74
N VAL A 49 26.37 13.81 -0.74
CA VAL A 49 26.12 13.05 -1.99
C VAL A 49 25.25 13.85 -2.96
N GLY A 50 24.19 14.50 -2.45
CA GLY A 50 23.29 15.32 -3.26
C GLY A 50 23.98 16.52 -3.91
N LYS A 51 24.82 17.23 -3.15
CA LYS A 51 25.63 18.35 -3.67
C LYS A 51 26.59 17.89 -4.78
N ALA A 52 27.31 16.78 -4.57
CA ALA A 52 28.18 16.21 -5.60
C ALA A 52 27.41 15.85 -6.87
N HIS A 53 26.20 15.30 -6.75
CA HIS A 53 25.35 14.98 -7.90
C HIS A 53 24.89 16.22 -8.67
N LEU A 54 24.66 17.36 -8.01
CA LEU A 54 24.37 18.63 -8.69
C LEU A 54 25.55 19.11 -9.53
N VAL A 55 26.78 18.99 -9.00
CA VAL A 55 28.01 19.29 -9.75
C VAL A 55 28.12 18.38 -10.98
N GLY A 56 27.94 17.08 -10.80
CA GLY A 56 27.97 16.12 -11.91
C GLY A 56 26.90 16.40 -12.97
N ARG A 57 25.69 16.78 -12.56
CA ARG A 57 24.61 17.18 -13.47
C ARG A 57 25.03 18.39 -14.31
N GLN A 58 25.62 19.40 -13.68
CA GLN A 58 26.06 20.61 -14.36
C GLN A 58 27.20 20.29 -15.35
N LYS A 59 28.22 19.54 -14.94
CA LYS A 59 29.33 19.12 -15.80
C LYS A 59 28.84 18.33 -17.02
N ALA A 60 27.94 17.37 -16.81
CA ALA A 60 27.35 16.59 -17.90
C ALA A 60 26.48 17.42 -18.85
N MET A 61 25.76 18.43 -18.35
CA MET A 61 25.01 19.36 -19.18
C MET A 61 25.93 20.23 -20.05
N THR A 62 27.03 20.72 -19.47
CA THR A 62 28.07 21.46 -20.21
C THR A 62 28.73 20.59 -21.29
N GLU A 63 29.16 19.37 -20.97
CA GLU A 63 29.78 18.44 -21.93
C GLU A 63 28.82 18.05 -23.06
N ALA A 64 27.55 17.79 -22.73
CA ALA A 64 26.53 17.45 -23.72
C ALA A 64 26.01 18.67 -24.50
N ASN A 65 26.43 19.89 -24.15
CA ASN A 65 25.95 21.16 -24.69
C ASN A 65 24.40 21.24 -24.71
N VAL A 66 23.78 21.00 -23.55
CA VAL A 66 22.32 21.05 -23.38
C VAL A 66 21.93 21.93 -22.20
N ASN A 67 20.80 22.61 -22.33
CA ASN A 67 20.24 23.47 -21.27
C ASN A 67 19.24 22.72 -20.37
N ARG A 68 18.97 21.44 -20.66
CA ARG A 68 18.12 20.58 -19.83
C ARG A 68 18.78 19.22 -19.62
N PRO A 69 18.66 18.62 -18.43
CA PRO A 69 19.26 17.34 -18.05
C PRO A 69 18.42 16.17 -18.59
N ILE A 70 18.19 16.16 -19.90
CA ILE A 70 17.31 15.23 -20.60
C ILE A 70 17.99 14.82 -21.90
N GLY A 71 17.79 13.56 -22.31
CA GLY A 71 18.17 13.07 -23.63
C GLY A 71 19.46 12.26 -23.65
N ARG A 72 19.70 11.60 -24.80
CA ARG A 72 20.75 10.59 -24.95
C ARG A 72 22.16 11.12 -24.70
N ARG A 73 22.48 12.33 -25.18
CA ARG A 73 23.81 12.95 -25.01
C ARG A 73 24.11 13.22 -23.53
N TYR A 74 23.17 13.85 -22.83
CA TYR A 74 23.26 14.09 -21.39
C TYR A 74 23.38 12.77 -20.60
N ASN A 75 22.52 11.79 -20.88
CA ASN A 75 22.55 10.50 -20.17
C ASN A 75 23.90 9.78 -20.36
N LYS A 76 24.52 9.89 -21.55
CA LYS A 76 25.85 9.33 -21.81
C LYS A 76 26.92 10.04 -20.97
N ALA A 77 26.97 11.38 -21.01
CA ALA A 77 27.93 12.18 -20.26
C ALA A 77 27.79 11.98 -18.74
N PHE A 78 26.56 12.10 -18.22
CA PHE A 78 26.29 11.91 -16.80
C PHE A 78 26.58 10.47 -16.34
N GLY A 79 26.27 9.47 -17.17
CA GLY A 79 26.63 8.08 -16.90
C GLY A 79 28.15 7.84 -16.86
N ALA A 80 28.94 8.54 -17.69
CA ALA A 80 30.40 8.49 -17.64
C ALA A 80 30.91 9.13 -16.34
N TRP A 81 30.39 10.32 -16.00
CA TRP A 81 30.71 11.02 -14.75
C TRP A 81 30.43 10.16 -13.51
N LEU A 82 29.28 9.47 -13.45
CA LEU A 82 28.95 8.59 -12.32
C LEU A 82 29.97 7.46 -12.14
N ARG A 83 30.49 6.88 -13.23
CA ARG A 83 31.52 5.82 -13.16
C ARG A 83 32.87 6.37 -12.73
N GLU A 84 33.27 7.50 -13.32
CA GLU A 84 34.54 8.18 -13.02
C GLU A 84 34.69 8.49 -11.52
N PHE A 85 33.60 8.95 -10.89
CA PHE A 85 33.61 9.35 -9.48
C PHE A 85 33.02 8.30 -8.51
N GLY A 86 32.66 7.10 -8.99
CA GLY A 86 32.24 5.98 -8.12
C GLY A 86 30.79 6.05 -7.59
N PHE A 87 29.91 6.80 -8.24
CA PHE A 87 28.48 6.90 -7.91
C PHE A 87 27.58 5.99 -8.77
N GLU A 88 28.15 5.16 -9.63
CA GLU A 88 27.45 4.28 -10.57
C GLU A 88 26.43 3.33 -9.91
N ASN A 89 26.71 2.89 -8.68
CA ASN A 89 25.88 1.95 -7.94
C ASN A 89 24.73 2.61 -7.17
N LEU A 90 24.59 3.94 -7.24
CA LEU A 90 23.44 4.62 -6.65
C LEU A 90 22.18 4.31 -7.48
N ASN A 91 21.15 3.78 -6.80
CA ASN A 91 19.88 3.43 -7.44
C ASN A 91 19.29 4.65 -8.17
N ILE A 92 18.76 4.41 -9.39
CA ILE A 92 18.17 5.47 -10.23
C ILE A 92 17.02 6.22 -9.53
N GLY A 93 16.21 5.51 -8.76
CA GLY A 93 15.10 6.07 -8.01
C GLY A 93 15.55 6.92 -6.83
N ASP A 94 16.61 6.52 -6.13
CA ASP A 94 17.15 7.32 -5.02
C ASP A 94 17.84 8.57 -5.53
N ARG A 95 18.58 8.46 -6.64
CA ARG A 95 19.18 9.60 -7.33
C ARG A 95 18.12 10.61 -7.80
N ALA A 96 17.02 10.15 -8.38
CA ALA A 96 15.93 11.05 -8.80
C ALA A 96 15.33 11.81 -7.61
N ARG A 97 15.07 11.11 -6.51
CA ARG A 97 14.55 11.71 -5.26
C ARG A 97 15.56 12.64 -4.62
N LEU A 98 16.85 12.31 -4.69
CA LEU A 98 17.93 13.15 -4.19
C LEU A 98 17.98 14.49 -4.93
N PHE A 99 17.88 14.48 -6.27
CA PHE A 99 17.78 15.73 -7.04
C PHE A 99 16.55 16.55 -6.67
N GLU A 100 15.41 15.90 -6.44
CA GLU A 100 14.19 16.59 -6.03
C GLU A 100 14.33 17.23 -4.64
N VAL A 101 14.91 16.48 -3.68
CA VAL A 101 15.19 16.98 -2.33
C VAL A 101 16.18 18.15 -2.37
N MET A 102 17.23 18.07 -3.20
CA MET A 102 18.18 19.19 -3.36
C MET A 102 17.52 20.42 -3.99
N GLY A 103 16.51 20.26 -4.84
CA GLY A 103 15.72 21.36 -5.40
C GLY A 103 14.91 22.13 -4.35
N HIS A 104 14.50 21.45 -3.27
CA HIS A 104 13.76 22.03 -2.14
C HIS A 104 14.60 22.05 -0.86
N PHE A 105 15.93 22.10 -0.98
CA PHE A 105 16.83 21.85 0.14
C PHE A 105 16.55 22.76 1.34
N ALA A 106 16.42 24.07 1.11
CA ALA A 106 16.16 25.04 2.17
C ALA A 106 14.83 24.80 2.88
N GLU A 107 13.76 24.51 2.12
CA GLU A 107 12.43 24.23 2.66
C GLU A 107 12.42 22.93 3.49
N ILE A 108 13.09 21.90 2.98
CA ILE A 108 13.21 20.60 3.65
C ILE A 108 14.08 20.72 4.91
N ASP A 109 15.18 21.47 4.87
CA ASP A 109 16.05 21.64 6.04
C ASP A 109 15.35 22.44 7.15
N ALA A 110 14.61 23.49 6.79
CA ALA A 110 13.76 24.22 7.72
C ALA A 110 12.66 23.33 8.33
N TRP A 111 12.00 22.50 7.51
CA TRP A 111 11.02 21.54 8.00
C TRP A 111 11.63 20.49 8.92
N LEU A 112 12.80 19.92 8.58
CA LEU A 112 13.49 18.96 9.43
C LEU A 112 13.87 19.56 10.78
N ALA A 113 14.22 20.85 10.83
CA ALA A 113 14.51 21.56 12.08
C ALA A 113 13.29 21.66 13.02
N THR A 114 12.06 21.52 12.51
CA THR A 114 10.85 21.47 13.33
C THR A 114 10.61 20.11 14.00
N LEU A 115 11.27 19.06 13.53
CA LEU A 115 11.06 17.69 14.00
C LEU A 115 11.89 17.38 15.24
N THR A 116 11.40 16.46 16.05
CA THR A 116 12.15 15.95 17.20
C THR A 116 13.41 15.20 16.75
N THR A 117 14.41 15.09 17.61
CA THR A 117 15.64 14.34 17.31
C THR A 117 15.37 12.89 16.92
N ASN A 118 14.43 12.22 17.59
CA ASN A 118 14.06 10.83 17.28
C ASN A 118 13.43 10.71 15.87
N GLU A 119 12.60 11.67 15.47
CA GLU A 119 12.01 11.68 14.13
C GLU A 119 13.08 11.93 13.06
N ARG A 120 14.02 12.85 13.29
CA ARG A 120 15.13 13.11 12.38
C ARG A 120 16.02 11.89 12.18
N VAL A 121 16.34 11.16 13.25
CA VAL A 121 17.14 9.92 13.15
C VAL A 121 16.40 8.86 12.33
N ARG A 122 15.08 8.73 12.50
CA ARG A 122 14.26 7.81 11.69
C ARG A 122 14.09 8.27 10.24
N LEU A 123 14.17 9.57 9.98
CA LEU A 123 14.01 10.18 8.66
C LEU A 123 15.38 10.59 8.11
N ASN A 124 16.20 9.60 7.81
CA ASN A 124 17.57 9.77 7.34
C ASN A 124 17.76 9.46 5.84
N HIS A 125 16.70 9.09 5.12
CA HIS A 125 16.77 8.69 3.71
C HIS A 125 15.97 9.64 2.79
N PRO A 126 16.49 10.02 1.59
CA PRO A 126 15.83 10.96 0.68
C PRO A 126 14.36 10.62 0.38
N THR A 127 14.08 9.33 0.13
CA THR A 127 12.72 8.84 -0.11
C THR A 127 11.77 9.07 1.06
N ALA A 128 12.22 8.83 2.29
CA ALA A 128 11.39 8.98 3.48
C ALA A 128 11.14 10.47 3.79
N ILE A 129 12.19 11.28 3.69
CA ILE A 129 12.16 12.73 3.87
C ILE A 129 11.19 13.37 2.88
N LEU A 130 11.39 13.13 1.58
CA LEU A 130 10.57 13.73 0.52
C LEU A 130 9.08 13.38 0.68
N ARG A 131 8.78 12.12 0.99
CA ARG A 131 7.39 11.67 1.20
C ARG A 131 6.75 12.37 2.40
N LYS A 132 7.46 12.48 3.52
CA LYS A 132 6.94 13.10 4.75
C LYS A 132 6.81 14.61 4.61
N TRP A 133 7.81 15.27 4.02
CA TRP A 133 7.77 16.70 3.73
C TRP A 133 6.60 17.06 2.82
N LYS A 134 6.41 16.37 1.69
CA LYS A 134 5.24 16.57 0.82
C LYS A 134 3.90 16.36 1.55
N GLY A 135 3.84 15.38 2.45
CA GLY A 135 2.65 15.16 3.27
C GLY A 135 2.38 16.30 4.27
N SER A 136 3.42 17.00 4.71
CA SER A 136 3.30 18.15 5.64
C SER A 136 2.95 19.46 4.93
N THR A 137 3.28 19.60 3.64
CA THR A 137 2.97 20.78 2.84
C THR A 137 1.55 20.77 2.27
N VAL A 138 0.92 19.59 2.19
CA VAL A 138 -0.51 19.48 1.85
C VAL A 138 -1.29 19.98 3.06
N VAL A 139 -1.77 21.23 2.98
CA VAL A 139 -2.79 21.75 3.90
C VAL A 139 -3.98 20.80 3.82
N PRO A 140 -4.35 20.12 4.91
CA PRO A 140 -5.55 19.29 4.91
C PRO A 140 -6.72 20.20 4.59
N ASP A 141 -7.48 19.85 3.56
CA ASP A 141 -8.72 20.53 3.21
C ASP A 141 -9.66 20.44 4.42
N ARG A 142 -9.66 21.50 5.25
CA ARG A 142 -10.42 21.55 6.50
C ARG A 142 -11.93 21.59 6.23
N GLU A 143 -12.35 21.81 4.99
CA GLU A 143 -13.73 21.84 4.54
C GLU A 143 -14.29 20.47 4.17
N GLY A 144 -13.43 19.45 4.02
CA GLY A 144 -13.87 18.07 3.88
C GLY A 144 -14.26 17.51 5.24
N ALA A 145 -15.56 17.36 5.50
CA ALA A 145 -16.04 16.61 6.67
C ALA A 145 -15.23 15.31 6.79
N PRO A 146 -14.67 14.99 7.97
CA PRO A 146 -13.75 13.88 8.12
C PRO A 146 -14.41 12.62 7.61
N LYS A 147 -13.78 11.97 6.63
CA LYS A 147 -14.24 10.68 6.11
C LYS A 147 -14.45 9.76 7.33
N PRO A 148 -15.65 9.22 7.54
CA PRO A 148 -15.94 8.45 8.73
C PRO A 148 -14.94 7.31 8.81
N SER A 149 -14.25 7.19 9.96
CA SER A 149 -13.27 6.14 10.16
C SER A 149 -13.91 4.77 9.92
N PRO A 150 -13.13 3.72 9.60
CA PRO A 150 -13.68 2.37 9.45
C PRO A 150 -14.53 1.94 10.66
N TYR A 151 -14.15 2.40 11.86
CA TYR A 151 -14.91 2.17 13.09
C TYR A 151 -16.23 2.93 13.13
N ALA A 152 -16.26 4.19 12.68
CA ALA A 152 -17.49 4.98 12.59
C ALA A 152 -18.48 4.39 11.57
N GLN A 153 -17.98 3.89 10.44
CA GLN A 153 -18.80 3.18 9.45
C GLN A 153 -19.39 1.89 10.03
N LEU A 154 -18.58 1.10 10.74
CA LEU A 154 -19.04 -0.12 11.40
C LEU A 154 -20.11 0.17 12.46
N LYS A 155 -19.93 1.23 13.27
CA LYS A 155 -20.90 1.64 14.28
C LYS A 155 -22.24 2.02 13.66
N ASN A 156 -22.22 2.78 12.56
CA ASN A 156 -23.42 3.16 11.83
C ASN A 156 -24.12 1.94 11.22
N ALA A 157 -23.37 1.04 10.58
CA ALA A 157 -23.91 -0.21 10.04
C ALA A 157 -24.52 -1.10 11.13
N HIS A 158 -23.87 -1.17 12.30
CA HIS A 158 -24.39 -1.92 13.45
C HIS A 158 -25.69 -1.32 13.99
N ALA A 159 -25.78 0.01 14.08
CA ALA A 159 -27.01 0.69 14.51
C ALA A 159 -28.17 0.39 13.55
N VAL A 160 -27.94 0.47 12.23
CA VAL A 160 -28.94 0.13 11.21
C VAL A 160 -29.37 -1.34 11.31
N ALA A 161 -28.40 -2.26 11.49
CA ALA A 161 -28.68 -3.68 11.62
C ALA A 161 -29.51 -3.99 12.88
N LEU A 162 -29.24 -3.31 14.00
CA LEU A 162 -30.02 -3.47 15.24
C LEU A 162 -31.45 -2.96 15.07
N GLU A 163 -31.63 -1.80 14.43
CA GLU A 163 -32.95 -1.25 14.15
C GLU A 163 -33.79 -2.19 13.28
N GLU A 164 -33.17 -2.73 12.23
CA GLU A 164 -33.81 -3.72 11.36
C GLU A 164 -34.14 -5.02 12.11
N ASN A 165 -33.23 -5.49 12.98
CA ASN A 165 -33.50 -6.67 13.81
C ASN A 165 -34.69 -6.42 14.75
N HIS A 166 -34.75 -5.25 15.39
CA HIS A 166 -35.89 -4.86 16.23
C HIS A 166 -37.19 -4.74 15.44
N ARG A 167 -37.14 -4.27 14.18
CA ARG A 167 -38.30 -4.23 13.29
C ARG A 167 -38.78 -5.64 12.95
N LEU A 168 -37.88 -6.53 12.54
CA LEU A 168 -38.19 -7.90 12.18
C LEU A 168 -38.70 -8.70 13.38
N ARG A 169 -38.08 -8.55 14.55
CA ARG A 169 -38.56 -9.17 15.79
C ARG A 169 -39.98 -8.73 16.13
N ARG A 170 -40.30 -7.43 16.04
CA ARG A 170 -41.67 -6.94 16.23
C ARG A 170 -42.63 -7.54 15.21
N SER A 171 -42.23 -7.74 13.95
CA SER A 171 -43.09 -8.36 12.93
C SER A 171 -43.36 -9.84 13.20
N VAL A 172 -42.35 -10.59 13.65
CA VAL A 172 -42.47 -12.00 14.04
C VAL A 172 -43.27 -12.16 15.34
N GLU A 173 -43.13 -11.21 16.27
CA GLU A 173 -43.85 -11.24 17.54
C GLU A 173 -45.32 -10.79 17.38
N ALA A 174 -45.60 -9.91 16.40
CA ALA A 174 -46.96 -9.54 16.01
C ALA A 174 -47.68 -10.61 15.17
N SER A 175 -46.93 -11.48 14.49
CA SER A 175 -47.44 -12.68 13.83
C SER A 175 -46.68 -13.90 14.36
N PRO A 176 -46.96 -14.33 15.61
CA PRO A 176 -46.33 -15.51 16.16
C PRO A 176 -46.64 -16.66 15.19
N GLY A 177 -45.60 -17.32 14.69
CA GLY A 177 -45.63 -18.31 13.61
C GLY A 177 -46.45 -19.58 13.87
N ASN A 178 -47.46 -19.53 14.73
CA ASN A 178 -48.55 -20.48 14.77
C ASN A 178 -49.69 -19.92 13.93
N ALA A 179 -49.75 -20.33 12.66
CA ALA A 179 -50.87 -20.03 11.75
C ALA A 179 -52.22 -20.58 12.25
N TRP A 180 -52.22 -21.35 13.35
CA TRP A 180 -53.38 -22.01 13.93
C TRP A 180 -53.58 -21.56 15.38
N LYS A 181 -54.77 -21.04 15.68
CA LYS A 181 -55.24 -20.75 17.04
C LYS A 181 -55.99 -21.96 17.59
N PRO A 182 -55.99 -22.21 18.92
CA PRO A 182 -56.79 -23.28 19.53
C PRO A 182 -58.30 -23.19 19.28
N THR A 183 -58.78 -22.01 18.89
CA THR A 183 -60.19 -21.73 18.55
C THR A 183 -60.51 -21.95 17.07
N ASP A 184 -59.53 -22.23 16.22
CA ASP A 184 -59.76 -22.41 14.79
C ASP A 184 -60.49 -23.72 14.54
N THR A 185 -61.47 -23.67 13.64
CA THR A 185 -62.27 -24.85 13.31
C THR A 185 -61.46 -25.83 12.48
N ALA A 186 -61.72 -27.13 12.63
CA ALA A 186 -61.03 -28.17 11.86
C ALA A 186 -61.14 -27.97 10.34
N SER A 187 -62.25 -27.36 9.87
CA SER A 187 -62.44 -27.02 8.44
C SER A 187 -61.50 -25.92 8.00
N ALA A 188 -61.41 -24.81 8.75
CA ALA A 188 -60.46 -23.74 8.43
C ALA A 188 -59.00 -24.24 8.47
N ILE A 189 -58.74 -25.24 9.32
CA ILE A 189 -57.45 -25.92 9.37
C ILE A 189 -57.16 -26.73 8.10
N ALA A 190 -58.15 -27.51 7.65
CA ALA A 190 -58.01 -28.26 6.41
C ALA A 190 -57.82 -27.35 5.18
N ASP A 191 -58.56 -26.24 5.10
CA ASP A 191 -58.51 -25.31 3.97
C ASP A 191 -57.12 -24.66 3.83
N ALA A 192 -56.53 -24.19 4.93
CA ALA A 192 -55.19 -23.59 4.89
C ALA A 192 -54.07 -24.64 4.66
N MET A 193 -54.26 -25.90 5.07
CA MET A 193 -53.35 -26.99 4.69
C MET A 193 -53.40 -27.27 3.19
N LEU A 194 -54.60 -27.30 2.59
CA LEU A 194 -54.79 -27.53 1.16
C LEU A 194 -54.34 -26.34 0.30
N ALA A 195 -54.35 -25.12 0.85
CA ALA A 195 -53.80 -23.94 0.19
C ALA A 195 -52.26 -23.92 0.11
N THR A 196 -51.57 -24.68 0.97
CA THR A 196 -50.09 -24.64 1.09
C THR A 196 -49.40 -25.93 0.66
N LEU A 197 -50.08 -27.07 0.74
CA LEU A 197 -49.54 -28.39 0.42
C LEU A 197 -50.17 -28.95 -0.86
N SER A 198 -49.44 -29.78 -1.60
CA SER A 198 -50.03 -30.57 -2.68
C SER A 198 -51.06 -31.57 -2.14
N PRO A 199 -52.06 -32.00 -2.95
CA PRO A 199 -53.10 -32.94 -2.49
C PRO A 199 -52.54 -34.22 -1.88
N GLU A 200 -51.52 -34.82 -2.49
CA GLU A 200 -50.85 -36.04 -2.01
C GLU A 200 -50.17 -35.82 -0.65
N LYS A 201 -49.52 -34.67 -0.47
CA LYS A 201 -48.83 -34.33 0.79
C LYS A 201 -49.82 -33.98 1.89
N ALA A 202 -50.94 -33.34 1.55
CA ALA A 202 -52.02 -33.08 2.47
C ALA A 202 -52.68 -34.38 2.96
N GLU A 203 -52.94 -35.34 2.07
CA GLU A 203 -53.49 -36.66 2.42
C GLU A 203 -52.53 -37.45 3.33
N ALA A 204 -51.24 -37.48 3.00
CA ALA A 204 -50.22 -38.11 3.83
C ALA A 204 -50.14 -37.47 5.23
N THR A 205 -50.21 -36.14 5.31
CA THR A 205 -50.20 -35.41 6.56
C THR A 205 -51.45 -35.71 7.39
N ALA A 206 -52.63 -35.77 6.78
CA ALA A 206 -53.88 -36.12 7.45
C ALA A 206 -53.85 -37.53 8.05
N LYS A 207 -53.32 -38.50 7.31
CA LYS A 207 -53.12 -39.89 7.80
C LYS A 207 -52.20 -39.93 9.02
N GLU A 208 -51.10 -39.18 9.00
CA GLU A 208 -50.17 -39.13 10.13
C GLU A 208 -50.78 -38.42 11.36
N ILE A 209 -51.56 -37.36 11.16
CA ILE A 209 -52.32 -36.70 12.24
C ILE A 209 -53.27 -37.70 12.91
N LEU A 210 -54.05 -38.45 12.12
CA LEU A 210 -54.98 -39.45 12.65
C LEU A 210 -54.25 -40.55 13.45
N LYS A 211 -53.08 -40.98 12.98
CA LYS A 211 -52.23 -41.94 13.68
C LYS A 211 -51.78 -41.39 15.04
N LYS A 212 -51.23 -40.17 15.09
CA LYS A 212 -50.80 -39.53 16.35
C LYS A 212 -51.95 -39.29 17.33
N VAL A 213 -53.15 -38.97 16.84
CA VAL A 213 -54.34 -38.84 17.70
C VAL A 213 -54.72 -40.19 18.33
N LYS A 214 -54.64 -41.30 17.58
CA LYS A 214 -54.88 -42.66 18.12
C LYS A 214 -53.84 -43.04 19.17
N GLU A 215 -52.57 -42.77 18.91
CA GLU A 215 -51.47 -43.00 19.87
C GLU A 215 -51.65 -42.19 21.15
N ARG A 216 -52.07 -40.92 21.04
CA ARG A 216 -52.34 -40.05 22.20
C ARG A 216 -53.55 -40.52 23.02
N LYS A 217 -54.60 -41.02 22.37
CA LYS A 217 -55.75 -41.62 23.07
C LYS A 217 -55.40 -42.94 23.75
N ALA A 218 -54.52 -43.75 23.14
CA ALA A 218 -54.07 -45.03 23.70
C ALA A 218 -53.09 -44.87 24.87
N SER A 219 -52.35 -43.76 24.93
CA SER A 219 -51.36 -43.47 25.98
C SER A 219 -51.92 -42.78 27.23
N GLY A 220 -53.23 -42.50 27.27
CA GLY A 220 -53.96 -42.16 28.50
C GLY A 220 -53.28 -41.13 29.39
N THR A 221 -53.25 -39.86 28.98
CA THR A 221 -53.05 -38.72 29.89
C THR A 221 -54.12 -37.70 29.63
#